data_AF-A0A2E8F0H7-F1
#
_entry.id   AF-A0A2E8F0H7-F1
#
_cell.length_a   1.000
_cell.length_b   1.000
_cell.length_c   1.000
_cell.angle_alpha   90.00
_cell.angle_beta   90.00
_cell.angle_gamma   90.00
#
_symmetry.space_group_name_H-M   'P 1'
#
loop_
_entity.id
_entity.type
_entity.pdbx_description
1 polymer ?
#
loop_
_entity_poly.entity_id
_entity_poly.type
_entity_poly.pdbx_seq_one_letter_code
_entity_poly.pdbx_strand_id
1 'polypeptide(L)'
;VFYLTVNMSEDSAQAETEATDWLTRYYGSDIWGTRWGPFGGAERVAQRMAEYVGAGADTLVVRFASFQPQRQLEIFLDRVAPAFT
;
A
#
# COMPACT_ATOMS: atom_id res chain seq x y z
N VAL A 1 -15.11 5.96 3.88
CA VAL A 1 -14.26 5.32 2.83
C VAL A 1 -12.91 6.03 2.67
N PHE A 2 -11.79 5.34 2.88
CA PHE A 2 -10.43 5.85 2.64
C PHE A 2 -9.66 4.97 1.64
N TYR A 3 -8.76 5.58 0.88
CA TYR A 3 -7.94 4.90 -0.13
C TYR A 3 -6.49 4.82 0.32
N LEU A 4 -5.89 3.64 0.20
CA LEU A 4 -4.47 3.42 0.40
C LEU A 4 -3.86 2.86 -0.89
N THR A 5 -2.72 3.38 -1.28
CA THR A 5 -1.91 2.81 -2.35
C THR A 5 -0.69 2.17 -1.71
N VAL A 6 -0.51 0.87 -1.90
CA VAL A 6 0.50 0.08 -1.18
C VAL A 6 1.39 -0.69 -2.14
N ASN A 7 2.63 -0.90 -1.71
CA ASN A 7 3.56 -1.87 -2.25
C ASN A 7 4.38 -2.39 -1.07
N MET A 8 4.30 -3.69 -0.82
CA MET A 8 4.84 -4.36 0.35
C MET A 8 6.11 -5.12 -0.01
N SER A 9 7.20 -4.72 0.65
CA SER A 9 8.50 -5.41 0.68
C SER A 9 9.12 -5.20 2.06
N GLU A 10 9.95 -6.13 2.54
CA GLU A 10 10.76 -5.95 3.75
C GLU A 10 11.81 -4.84 3.53
N ASP A 11 12.29 -4.68 2.30
CA ASP A 11 13.08 -3.53 1.89
C ASP A 11 12.15 -2.37 1.52
N SER A 12 12.05 -1.39 2.42
CA SER A 12 11.18 -0.23 2.23
C SER A 12 11.65 0.69 1.09
N ALA A 13 12.96 0.78 0.83
CA ALA A 13 13.50 1.59 -0.25
C ALA A 13 13.19 0.94 -1.61
N GLN A 14 13.25 -0.40 -1.67
CA GLN A 14 12.79 -1.15 -2.83
C GLN A 14 11.29 -0.94 -3.07
N ALA A 15 10.45 -1.07 -2.04
CA ALA A 15 9.00 -0.88 -2.15
C ALA A 15 8.64 0.51 -2.70
N GLU A 16 9.31 1.55 -2.22
CA GLU A 16 9.11 2.92 -2.68
C GLU A 16 9.57 3.12 -4.13
N THR A 17 10.74 2.58 -4.48
CA THR A 17 11.27 2.64 -5.86
C THR A 17 10.35 1.94 -6.86
N GLU A 18 9.93 0.72 -6.55
CA GLU A 18 9.06 -0.07 -7.43
C GLU A 18 7.68 0.55 -7.57
N ALA A 19 7.09 1.05 -6.46
CA ALA A 19 5.80 1.72 -6.51
C ALA A 19 5.86 3.01 -7.34
N THR A 20 6.94 3.78 -7.19
CA THR A 20 7.15 5.02 -7.94
C THR A 20 7.29 4.75 -9.43
N ASP A 21 8.07 3.74 -9.84
CA ASP A 21 8.18 3.34 -11.24
C ASP A 21 6.81 2.90 -11.79
N TRP A 22 6.08 2.05 -11.06
CA TRP A 22 4.74 1.62 -11.46
C TRP A 22 3.79 2.79 -11.65
N LEU A 23 3.73 3.72 -10.69
CA LEU A 23 2.83 4.87 -10.71
C LEU A 23 3.20 5.85 -11.82
N THR A 24 4.49 6.10 -12.04
CA THR A 24 4.98 6.96 -13.12
C THR A 24 4.59 6.41 -14.48
N ARG A 25 4.71 5.09 -14.70
CA ARG A 25 4.28 4.45 -15.95
C ARG A 25 2.76 4.44 -16.11
N TYR A 26 2.02 4.24 -15.02
CA TYR A 26 0.55 4.21 -15.05
C TYR A 26 -0.05 5.59 -15.36
N TYR A 27 0.48 6.66 -14.76
CA TYR A 27 -0.04 8.02 -14.92
C TYR A 27 0.68 8.85 -16.00
N GLY A 28 1.79 8.36 -16.55
CA GLY A 28 2.60 9.06 -17.56
C GLY A 28 3.36 10.28 -17.03
N SER A 29 3.29 10.57 -15.72
CA SER A 29 4.04 11.62 -15.03
C SER A 29 4.03 11.37 -13.52
N ASP A 30 5.06 11.84 -12.80
CA ASP A 30 5.07 11.83 -11.34
C ASP A 30 4.21 12.98 -10.79
N ILE A 31 2.89 12.75 -10.75
CA ILE A 31 1.91 13.79 -10.41
C ILE A 31 1.73 13.99 -8.90
N TRP A 32 2.28 13.11 -8.06
CA TRP A 32 1.95 13.10 -6.62
C TRP A 32 3.16 12.95 -5.70
N GLY A 33 4.36 12.65 -6.23
CA GLY A 33 5.61 12.60 -5.47
C GLY A 33 5.47 11.78 -4.17
N THR A 34 5.81 12.40 -3.04
CA THR A 34 5.79 11.77 -1.70
C THR A 34 4.40 11.59 -1.08
N ARG A 35 3.31 11.92 -1.79
CA ARG A 35 1.94 11.80 -1.25
C ARG A 35 1.35 10.41 -1.39
N TRP A 36 1.99 9.52 -2.14
CA TRP A 36 1.58 8.12 -2.24
C TRP A 36 2.01 7.30 -1.03
N GLY A 37 1.35 6.17 -0.83
CA GLY A 37 1.69 5.21 0.20
C GLY A 37 0.51 4.84 1.12
N PRO A 38 0.78 4.01 2.14
CA PRO A 38 2.11 3.61 2.60
C PRO A 38 2.79 2.55 1.71
N PHE A 39 4.09 2.75 1.44
CA PHE A 39 4.98 1.73 0.87
C PHE A 39 5.91 1.18 1.96
N GLY A 40 6.36 -0.06 1.80
CA GLY A 40 7.24 -0.77 2.74
C GLY A 40 6.56 -1.96 3.40
N GLY A 41 7.08 -2.44 4.53
CA GLY A 41 6.66 -3.71 5.12
C GLY A 41 5.16 -3.82 5.44
N ALA A 42 4.66 -5.06 5.47
CA ALA A 42 3.26 -5.35 5.80
C ALA A 42 2.81 -4.76 7.14
N GLU A 43 3.69 -4.74 8.15
CA GLU A 43 3.42 -4.13 9.46
C GLU A 43 3.12 -2.62 9.35
N ARG A 44 3.86 -1.91 8.49
CA ARG A 44 3.63 -0.48 8.25
C ARG A 44 2.29 -0.24 7.58
N VAL A 45 1.89 -1.10 6.65
CA VAL A 45 0.57 -1.05 6.01
C VAL A 45 -0.53 -1.30 7.04
N ALA A 46 -0.39 -2.34 7.87
CA ALA A 46 -1.34 -2.67 8.93
C ALA A 46 -1.50 -1.52 9.93
N GLN A 47 -0.39 -0.96 10.42
CA GLN A 47 -0.42 0.20 11.32
C GLN A 47 -1.17 1.38 10.69
N ARG A 48 -0.88 1.70 9.43
CA ARG A 48 -1.53 2.82 8.75
C ARG A 48 -3.03 2.59 8.54
N MET A 49 -3.43 1.34 8.25
CA MET A 49 -4.84 0.97 8.20
C MET A 49 -5.52 1.14 9.57
N ALA A 50 -4.88 0.69 10.65
CA ALA A 50 -5.39 0.85 12.01
C ALA A 50 -5.56 2.32 12.40
N GLU A 51 -4.63 3.20 12.01
CA GLU A 51 -4.76 4.66 12.19
C GLU A 51 -6.01 5.22 11.50
N TYR A 52 -6.29 4.79 10.26
CA TYR A 52 -7.51 5.23 9.56
C TYR A 52 -8.78 4.67 10.22
N VAL A 53 -8.79 3.40 10.61
CA VAL A 53 -9.93 2.80 11.34
C VAL A 53 -10.17 3.55 12.66
N GLY A 54 -9.12 3.84 13.42
CA GLY A 54 -9.19 4.61 14.67
C GLY A 54 -9.68 6.05 14.47
N ALA A 55 -9.46 6.63 13.27
CA ALA A 55 -10.01 7.93 12.88
C ALA A 55 -11.46 7.88 12.38
N GLY A 56 -12.12 6.71 12.42
CA GLY A 56 -13.51 6.52 12.02
C GLY A 56 -13.69 6.03 10.58
N ALA A 57 -12.64 5.53 9.92
CA ALA A 57 -12.78 4.87 8.63
C ALA A 57 -13.54 3.54 8.77
N ASP A 58 -14.71 3.53 8.18
CA ASP A 58 -15.67 2.43 8.06
C ASP A 58 -15.41 1.54 6.83
N THR A 59 -14.64 2.02 5.85
CA THR A 59 -14.25 1.25 4.67
C THR A 59 -12.87 1.68 4.20
N LEU A 60 -11.99 0.70 3.95
CA LEU A 60 -10.66 0.92 3.39
C LEU A 60 -10.57 0.27 2.00
N VAL A 61 -10.11 1.03 1.01
CA VAL A 61 -9.87 0.57 -0.35
C VAL A 61 -8.36 0.51 -0.57
N VAL A 62 -7.83 -0.70 -0.73
CA VAL A 62 -6.40 -0.95 -0.92
C VAL A 62 -6.10 -1.14 -2.41
N ARG A 63 -5.17 -0.35 -2.94
CA ARG A 63 -4.68 -0.42 -4.32
C ARG A 63 -3.22 -0.86 -4.32
N PHE A 64 -2.89 -1.88 -5.10
CA PHE A 64 -1.52 -2.37 -5.21
C PHE A 64 -0.77 -1.64 -6.33
N ALA A 65 0.18 -0.78 -5.97
CA ALA A 65 1.08 -0.12 -6.93
C ALA A 65 2.29 -1.02 -7.21
N SER A 66 2.06 -2.12 -7.92
CA SER A 66 3.08 -3.12 -8.21
C SER A 66 2.81 -3.81 -9.54
N PHE A 67 3.88 -4.24 -10.20
CA PHE A 67 3.81 -5.12 -11.37
C PHE A 67 3.43 -6.57 -11.02
N GLN A 68 3.40 -6.92 -9.73
CA GLN A 68 3.03 -8.24 -9.22
C GLN A 68 1.82 -8.16 -8.26
N PRO A 69 0.63 -7.72 -8.71
CA PRO A 69 -0.50 -7.47 -7.82
C PRO A 69 -1.03 -8.73 -7.12
N GLN A 70 -0.98 -9.91 -7.76
CA GLN A 70 -1.33 -11.18 -7.11
C GLN A 70 -0.44 -11.48 -5.90
N ARG A 71 0.89 -11.33 -6.04
CA ARG A 71 1.83 -11.53 -4.94
C ARG A 71 1.59 -10.53 -3.80
N GLN A 72 1.29 -9.27 -4.15
CA GLN A 72 0.95 -8.25 -3.16
C GLN A 72 -0.35 -8.59 -2.40
N LEU A 73 -1.36 -9.14 -3.10
CA LEU A 73 -2.59 -9.62 -2.48
C LEU A 73 -2.33 -10.80 -1.54
N GLU A 74 -1.49 -11.76 -1.92
CA GLU A 74 -1.12 -12.89 -1.06
C GLU A 74 -0.44 -12.42 0.22
N ILE A 75 0.54 -11.52 0.13
CA ILE A 75 1.19 -10.90 1.29
C ILE A 75 0.16 -10.16 2.15
N PHE A 76 -0.75 -9.41 1.54
CA PHE A 76 -1.80 -8.69 2.27
C PHE A 76 -2.69 -9.64 3.07
N LEU A 77 -3.17 -10.71 2.44
CA LEU A 77 -4.07 -11.69 3.06
C LEU A 77 -3.38 -12.48 4.18
N ASP A 78 -2.10 -12.77 4.04
CA ASP A 78 -1.32 -13.51 5.04
C ASP A 78 -0.87 -12.63 6.22
N ARG A 79 -0.46 -11.38 5.95
CA ARG A 79 0.29 -10.55 6.91
C ARG A 79 -0.45 -9.31 7.40
N VAL A 80 -1.49 -8.85 6.71
CA VAL A 80 -2.21 -7.60 7.03
C VAL A 80 -3.65 -7.88 7.42
N ALA A 81 -4.41 -8.56 6.55
CA ALA A 81 -5.84 -8.82 6.73
C ALA A 81 -6.19 -9.50 8.08
N PRO A 82 -5.41 -10.46 8.61
CA PRO A 82 -5.75 -11.14 9.88
C PRO A 82 -5.81 -10.22 11.10
N ALA A 83 -5.25 -9.01 11.03
CA ALA A 83 -5.35 -8.02 12.12
C ALA A 83 -6.72 -7.31 12.17
N PHE A 84 -7.58 -7.48 11.14
CA PHE A 84 -8.84 -6.75 10.96
C PHE A 84 -10.06 -7.67 10.77
N THR A 85 -9.90 -8.97 11.04
CA THR A 85 -10.97 -9.98 11.00
C THR A 85 -11.69 -10.14 12.32
#